data_AF-A0AAW5EGA0-F1
#
_entry.id   AF-A0AAW5EGA0-F1
#
_cell.length_a   1.000
_cell.length_b   1.000
_cell.length_c   1.000
_cell.angle_alpha   90.00
_cell.angle_beta   90.00
_cell.angle_gamma   90.00
#
_symmetry.space_group_name_H-M   'P 1'
#
loop_
_entity.id
_entity.type
_entity.pdbx_description
1 polymer ?
#
loop_
_entity_poly.entity_id
_entity_poly.type
_entity_poly.pdbx_seq_one_letter_code
_entity_poly.pdbx_strand_id
1 'polypeptide(L)'
;KNDENLAKELASMAEVYINDAFGVCHRAHASVEAITKFFDENHKGAGFLLQKEIEFAENLIKRPARPFVAVVGGSKVSGKLQALTNLL
;
A
#
# COMPACT_ATOMS: atom_id res chain seq x y z
N LYS A 1 14.80 3.82 6.08
CA LYS A 1 15.38 2.46 6.22
C LYS A 1 14.39 1.60 7.00
N ASN A 2 14.35 0.29 6.75
CA ASN A 2 13.45 -0.64 7.44
C ASN A 2 14.08 -1.13 8.75
N ASP A 3 14.32 -0.20 9.67
CA ASP A 3 15.10 -0.47 10.89
C ASP A 3 14.30 -1.30 11.91
N GLU A 4 14.87 -2.41 12.33
CA GLU A 4 14.21 -3.38 13.22
C GLU A 4 14.14 -2.89 14.67
N ASN A 5 15.13 -2.14 15.15
CA ASN A 5 15.11 -1.59 16.51
C ASN A 5 14.00 -0.56 16.64
N LEU A 6 13.87 0.35 15.67
CA LEU A 6 12.75 1.29 15.63
C LEU A 6 11.41 0.55 15.59
N ALA A 7 11.29 -0.49 14.75
CA ALA A 7 10.06 -1.28 14.66
C ALA A 7 9.69 -1.96 15.99
N LYS A 8 10.68 -2.49 16.72
CA LYS A 8 10.51 -3.11 18.03
C LYS A 8 10.04 -2.10 19.08
N GLU A 9 10.66 -0.92 19.14
CA GLU A 9 10.25 0.16 20.05
C GLU A 9 8.84 0.69 19.72
N LEU A 10 8.47 0.74 18.44
CA LEU A 10 7.10 1.09 18.04
C LEU A 10 6.09 0.02 18.48
N ALA A 11 6.42 -1.26 18.27
CA ALA A 11 5.55 -2.36 18.61
C ALA A 11 5.31 -2.50 20.12
N SER A 12 6.31 -2.18 20.95
CA SER A 12 6.18 -2.28 22.41
C SER A 12 5.16 -1.32 23.03
N MET A 13 4.72 -0.30 22.29
CA MET A 13 3.75 0.70 22.73
C MET A 13 2.29 0.32 22.45
N ALA A 14 2.02 -0.82 21.80
CA ALA A 14 0.67 -1.21 21.39
C ALA A 14 0.45 -2.72 21.45
N GLU A 15 -0.81 -3.12 21.64
CA GLU A 15 -1.23 -4.53 21.60
C GLU A 15 -1.70 -4.96 20.20
N VAL A 16 -2.15 -4.00 19.39
CA VAL A 16 -2.67 -4.22 18.04
C VAL A 16 -2.07 -3.21 17.08
N TYR A 17 -1.65 -3.68 15.91
CA TYR A 17 -1.15 -2.84 14.83
C TYR A 17 -2.16 -2.73 13.68
N ILE A 18 -2.47 -1.52 13.25
CA ILE A 18 -3.31 -1.27 12.07
C ILE A 18 -2.54 -0.40 11.07
N ASN A 19 -2.37 -0.90 9.85
CA ASN A 19 -1.85 -0.11 8.75
C ASN A 19 -3.01 0.55 7.99
N ASP A 20 -3.10 1.87 8.03
CA ASP A 20 -4.08 2.63 7.24
C ASP A 20 -3.42 3.61 6.25
N ALA A 21 -2.17 3.34 5.85
CA ALA A 21 -1.32 4.24 5.09
C ALA A 21 -0.84 3.63 3.74
N PHE A 22 -1.76 3.46 2.79
CA PHE A 22 -1.46 2.87 1.46
C PHE A 22 -0.27 3.53 0.74
N GLY A 23 -0.17 4.87 0.81
CA GLY A 23 0.84 5.64 0.10
C GLY A 23 2.30 5.27 0.40
N VAL A 24 2.59 4.62 1.53
CA VAL A 24 3.95 4.15 1.88
C VAL A 24 4.12 2.64 1.75
N CYS A 25 3.05 1.88 1.45
CA CYS A 25 3.09 0.42 1.36
C CYS A 25 3.97 -0.08 0.19
N HIS A 26 4.27 0.78 -0.78
CA HIS A 26 5.23 0.47 -1.86
C HIS A 26 6.70 0.52 -1.41
N ARG A 27 6.99 0.79 -0.13
CA ARG A 27 8.35 0.88 0.42
C ARG A 27 8.51 0.03 1.67
N ALA A 28 9.69 -0.57 1.83
CA ALA A 28 10.09 -1.20 3.07
C ALA A 28 10.50 -0.13 4.11
N HIS A 29 9.52 0.44 4.80
CA HIS A 29 9.73 1.32 5.95
C HIS A 29 9.37 0.61 7.25
N ALA A 30 10.07 0.94 8.34
CA ALA A 30 9.93 0.25 9.63
C ALA A 30 8.48 0.19 10.13
N SER A 31 7.72 1.29 9.99
CA SER A 31 6.35 1.42 10.46
C SER A 31 5.29 0.72 9.59
N VAL A 32 5.66 0.10 8.46
CA VAL A 32 4.71 -0.63 7.59
C VAL A 32 5.17 -2.03 7.19
N GLU A 33 6.47 -2.33 7.28
CA GLU A 33 7.02 -3.66 7.03
C GLU A 33 7.54 -4.30 8.32
N ALA A 34 8.63 -3.77 8.91
CA ALA A 34 9.31 -4.48 9.99
C ALA A 34 8.45 -4.60 11.25
N ILE A 35 7.64 -3.57 11.56
CA ILE A 35 6.73 -3.57 12.72
C ILE A 35 5.76 -4.77 12.69
N THR A 36 5.36 -5.23 11.50
CA THR A 36 4.38 -6.31 11.34
C THR A 36 4.88 -7.67 11.80
N LYS A 37 6.20 -7.82 12.00
CA LYS A 37 6.86 -9.04 12.49
C LYS A 37 6.67 -9.24 13.99
N PHE A 38 6.32 -8.18 14.72
CA PHE A 38 6.15 -8.19 16.17
C PHE A 38 4.70 -8.45 16.61
N PHE A 39 3.78 -8.64 15.67
CA PHE A 39 2.37 -8.96 15.92
C PHE A 39 2.01 -10.27 15.20
N ASP A 40 1.23 -11.14 15.85
CA ASP A 40 0.63 -12.30 15.20
C ASP A 40 -0.53 -11.89 14.26
N GLU A 41 -1.16 -12.86 13.59
CA GLU A 41 -2.25 -12.58 12.64
C GLU A 41 -3.53 -12.01 13.29
N ASN A 42 -3.76 -12.28 14.57
CA ASN A 42 -4.93 -11.78 15.29
C ASN A 42 -4.71 -10.35 15.83
N HIS A 43 -3.46 -9.90 15.92
CA HIS A 43 -3.07 -8.60 16.47
C HIS A 43 -2.54 -7.62 15.41
N LYS A 44 -2.75 -7.91 14.13
CA LYS A 44 -2.43 -6.97 13.04
C LYS A 44 -3.49 -6.95 11.95
N GLY A 45 -3.70 -5.80 11.34
CA GLY A 45 -4.69 -5.64 10.28
C GLY A 45 -4.42 -4.47 9.33
N ALA A 46 -5.15 -4.50 8.21
CA ALA A 46 -5.28 -3.37 7.31
C ALA A 46 -6.49 -2.52 7.75
N GLY A 47 -6.31 -1.21 7.84
CA GLY A 47 -7.40 -0.27 8.08
C GLY A 47 -8.31 -0.10 6.87
N PHE A 48 -9.43 0.60 7.05
CA PHE A 48 -10.45 0.76 6.00
C PHE A 48 -9.98 1.60 4.82
N LEU A 49 -9.14 2.61 5.05
CA LEU A 49 -8.59 3.43 3.95
C LEU A 49 -7.62 2.59 3.12
N LEU A 50 -6.75 1.80 3.77
CA LEU A 50 -5.85 0.88 3.08
C LEU A 50 -6.64 -0.14 2.24
N GLN A 51 -7.67 -0.76 2.81
CA GLN A 51 -8.53 -1.71 2.10
C GLN A 51 -9.19 -1.08 0.87
N LYS A 52 -9.80 0.11 1.03
CA LYS A 52 -10.44 0.83 -0.08
C LYS A 52 -9.46 1.14 -1.20
N GLU A 53 -8.26 1.63 -0.87
CA GLU A 53 -7.22 1.94 -1.87
C GLU A 53 -6.82 0.69 -2.67
N ILE A 54 -6.67 -0.45 -1.99
CA ILE A 54 -6.39 -1.74 -2.65
C ILE A 54 -7.56 -2.13 -3.57
N GLU A 55 -8.80 -2.12 -3.08
CA GLU A 55 -9.98 -2.49 -3.85
C GLU A 55 -10.15 -1.62 -5.11
N PHE A 56 -9.99 -0.30 -4.98
CA PHE A 56 -10.07 0.62 -6.11
C PHE A 56 -8.96 0.35 -7.13
N ALA A 57 -7.70 0.22 -6.68
CA ALA A 57 -6.58 -0.04 -7.58
C ALA A 57 -6.69 -1.40 -8.29
N GLU A 58 -7.08 -2.46 -7.55
CA GLU A 58 -7.27 -3.79 -8.12
C GLU A 58 -8.41 -3.84 -9.13
N ASN A 59 -9.52 -3.15 -8.87
CA ASN A 59 -10.66 -3.12 -9.78
C ASN A 59 -10.27 -2.55 -11.15
N LEU A 60 -9.43 -1.51 -11.18
CA LEU A 60 -8.96 -0.87 -12.42
C LEU A 60 -8.14 -1.82 -13.31
N ILE A 61 -7.37 -2.74 -12.72
CA ILE A 61 -6.49 -3.66 -13.45
C ILE A 61 -7.15 -5.02 -13.72
N LYS A 62 -8.10 -5.48 -12.89
CA LYS A 62 -8.73 -6.80 -13.03
C LYS A 62 -9.97 -6.76 -13.92
N ARG A 63 -11.00 -5.99 -13.55
CA ARG A 63 -12.33 -6.01 -14.19
C ARG A 63 -13.05 -4.66 -14.08
N PRO A 64 -12.53 -3.58 -14.69
CA PRO A 64 -13.23 -2.30 -14.68
C PRO A 64 -14.53 -2.40 -15.49
N ALA A 65 -15.57 -1.72 -15.02
CA ALA A 65 -16.81 -1.55 -15.79
C ALA A 65 -16.49 -0.84 -17.12
N ARG A 66 -17.11 -1.30 -18.22
CA ARG A 66 -16.85 -0.77 -19.57
C ARG A 66 -18.00 0.12 -20.06
N PRO A 67 -17.71 1.18 -20.84
CA PRO A 67 -16.40 1.57 -21.35
C PRO A 67 -15.47 2.13 -20.26
N PHE A 68 -14.22 1.63 -20.22
CA PHE A 68 -13.18 2.10 -19.30
C PHE A 68 -12.22 3.02 -20.05
N VAL A 69 -11.99 4.21 -19.52
CA VAL A 69 -11.15 5.25 -20.14
C VAL A 69 -10.10 5.70 -19.12
N ALA A 70 -8.83 5.64 -19.50
CA ALA A 70 -7.73 6.18 -18.71
C ALA A 70 -7.37 7.59 -19.19
N VAL A 71 -7.47 8.59 -18.31
CA VAL A 71 -7.02 9.96 -18.58
C VAL A 71 -5.63 10.15 -17.98
N VAL A 72 -4.61 10.28 -18.82
CA VAL A 72 -3.20 10.35 -18.39
C VAL A 72 -2.56 11.64 -18.87
N GLY A 73 -1.97 12.39 -17.94
CA GLY A 73 -1.26 13.64 -18.21
C GLY A 73 0.07 13.75 -17.46
N GLY A 74 0.68 14.94 -17.49
CA GLY A 74 2.00 15.24 -16.91
C GLY A 74 3.07 15.47 -17.97
N SER A 75 4.16 16.16 -17.61
CA SER A 75 5.19 16.63 -18.57
C SER A 75 6.23 15.56 -18.96
N LYS A 76 6.28 14.42 -18.26
CA LYS A 76 7.27 13.35 -18.50
C LYS A 76 6.59 12.00 -18.73
N VAL A 77 6.76 11.46 -19.95
CA VAL A 77 6.25 10.13 -20.35
C VAL A 77 6.87 9.02 -19.50
N SER A 78 8.16 9.13 -19.16
CA SER A 78 8.89 8.10 -18.40
C SER A 78 8.25 7.78 -17.06
N GLY A 79 7.64 8.75 -16.38
CA GLY A 79 6.95 8.54 -15.10
C GLY A 79 5.56 7.90 -15.22
N LYS A 80 5.11 7.54 -16.42
CA LYS A 80 3.79 6.95 -16.69
C LYS A 80 3.84 5.72 -17.60
N LEU A 81 4.97 5.46 -18.26
CA LEU A 81 5.12 4.38 -19.22
C LEU A 81 4.70 3.02 -18.65
N GLN A 82 5.19 2.64 -17.46
CA GLN A 82 4.85 1.36 -16.84
C GLN A 82 3.36 1.22 -16.53
N ALA A 83 2.72 2.30 -16.06
CA ALA A 83 1.29 2.30 -15.79
C ALA A 83 0.47 2.15 -17.07
N LEU A 84 0.87 2.83 -18.15
CA LEU A 84 0.24 2.70 -19.47
C LEU A 84 0.38 1.29 -20.03
N THR A 85 1.57 0.68 -19.95
CA THR A 85 1.81 -0.70 -20.40
C THR A 85 0.93 -1.71 -19.67
N ASN A 86 0.64 -1.50 -18.38
CA ASN A 86 -0.19 -2.41 -17.61
C ASN A 86 -1.71 -2.18 -17.80
N LEU A 87 -2.11 -1.00 -18.30
CA LEU A 87 -3.52 -0.67 -18.58
C LEU A 87 -3.96 -1.01 -20.02
N LEU A 88 -3.00 -1.25 -20.93
CA LEU A 88 -3.20 -1.66 -22.32
C LEU A 88 -3.18 -3.19 -22.46
#